data_AF-A0ABD2V415-F1
#
_entry.id   AF-A0ABD2V415-F1
#
_cell.length_a   1.000
_cell.length_b   1.000
_cell.length_c   1.000
_cell.angle_alpha   90.00
_cell.angle_beta   90.00
_cell.angle_gamma   90.00
#
_symmetry.space_group_name_H-M   'P 1'
#
loop_
_entity.id
_entity.type
_entity.pdbx_description
1 polymer ?
#
loop_
_entity_poly.entity_id
_entity_poly.type
_entity_poly.pdbx_seq_one_letter_code
_entity_poly.pdbx_strand_id
1 'polypeptide(L)'
;MLLLEVKEKSALCDRDSLPLSNEKTFYVLLLPVLEGSFRATLQGARSNELQICVESGDANVQTTNVSEVVFMNSGDNPFKLIKDSIKILENHMGTFKHIDNKKVPGHLDWFGWCTWDAFYTDVNPQGIKEGLERFMEGGCPPRFLIIDDGWQETYNDFQKEGEPFVEGSQFASRLTDIKENGKFRGLKQDIPCYDLQEFTNFIKESYGLKFVYVWHALLGYWGGLHPSSETMRKYNPKIEYPIQSPGNTGNLRDIAMDSLEKFGVGVIDPQRIFDFYNDLHSYLASCGVDGVKVDVQTLLETLGFGHGGRVALTGRYQEALEESIARNFGANNLICCMNHNSDSFYSSKRSAVARASEDFMPRDPNSQTLHIASVAFNSLLMGEIVVPDWDMFQVWYHQSNVSEK
;
A
#
# COMPACT_ATOMS: atom_id res chain seq x y z
N MET A 1 -17.06 -4.33 1.52
CA MET A 1 -18.31 -3.71 1.02
C MET A 1 -19.26 -4.82 0.59
N LEU A 2 -20.55 -4.70 0.88
CA LEU A 2 -21.60 -5.54 0.30
C LEU A 2 -22.59 -4.64 -0.43
N LEU A 3 -22.77 -4.87 -1.73
CA LEU A 3 -23.71 -4.13 -2.58
C LEU A 3 -24.73 -5.13 -3.14
N LEU A 4 -26.00 -4.94 -2.81
CA LEU A 4 -27.09 -5.84 -3.16
C LEU A 4 -28.00 -5.17 -4.18
N GLU A 5 -28.30 -5.86 -5.28
CA GLU A 5 -29.42 -5.49 -6.16
C GLU A 5 -30.71 -6.07 -5.58
N VAL A 6 -31.72 -5.22 -5.40
CA VAL A 6 -33.02 -5.59 -4.85
C VAL A 6 -34.11 -5.26 -5.86
N LYS A 7 -34.98 -6.23 -6.12
CA LYS A 7 -36.18 -6.07 -6.95
C LYS A 7 -37.40 -5.99 -6.04
N GLU A 8 -38.32 -5.07 -6.31
CA GLU A 8 -39.47 -4.78 -5.43
C GLU A 8 -40.31 -6.03 -5.07
N LYS A 9 -40.45 -7.01 -5.97
CA LYS A 9 -41.10 -8.30 -5.70
C LYS A 9 -40.38 -9.19 -4.68
N SER A 10 -39.05 -9.12 -4.56
CA SER A 10 -38.29 -9.92 -3.59
C SER A 10 -38.24 -9.30 -2.20
N ALA A 11 -38.57 -8.00 -2.06
CA ALA A 11 -38.63 -7.31 -0.77
C ALA A 11 -39.97 -7.54 -0.03
N LEU A 12 -41.04 -7.83 -0.78
CA LEU A 12 -42.40 -8.04 -0.26
C LEU A 12 -42.78 -9.52 -0.37
N CYS A 13 -42.17 -10.39 0.45
CA CYS A 13 -42.68 -11.74 0.68
C CYS A 13 -43.85 -11.70 1.69
N ASP A 14 -44.88 -10.91 1.41
CA ASP A 14 -46.21 -11.10 2.01
C ASP A 14 -47.19 -11.48 0.90
N ARG A 15 -47.84 -12.62 1.10
CA ARG A 15 -48.86 -13.19 0.20
C ARG A 15 -50.04 -12.21 0.17
N ASP A 16 -50.14 -11.39 -0.88
CA ASP A 16 -51.38 -10.83 -1.46
C ASP A 16 -51.14 -9.45 -2.11
N SER A 17 -50.36 -9.36 -3.20
CA SER A 17 -50.37 -8.14 -4.02
C SER A 17 -50.36 -8.42 -5.54
N LEU A 18 -51.29 -7.73 -6.21
CA LEU A 18 -51.58 -7.75 -7.66
C LEU A 18 -50.37 -7.34 -8.51
N PRO A 19 -50.31 -7.75 -9.80
CA PRO A 19 -49.15 -7.47 -10.65
C PRO A 19 -49.07 -5.98 -10.99
N LEU A 20 -48.18 -5.23 -10.31
CA LEU A 20 -47.81 -3.89 -10.71
C LEU A 20 -46.79 -3.94 -11.86
N SER A 21 -47.14 -3.26 -12.95
CA SER A 21 -46.29 -3.02 -14.12
C SER A 21 -45.26 -1.92 -13.83
N ASN A 22 -44.05 -2.35 -13.49
CA ASN A 22 -42.72 -1.72 -13.67
C ASN A 22 -41.85 -2.18 -12.49
N GLU A 23 -41.08 -3.25 -12.67
CA GLU A 23 -40.14 -3.73 -11.65
C GLU A 23 -39.13 -2.62 -11.35
N LYS A 24 -39.24 -1.98 -10.18
CA LYS A 24 -38.23 -1.04 -9.72
C LYS A 24 -37.08 -1.84 -9.09
N THR A 25 -35.93 -1.73 -9.73
CA THR A 25 -34.66 -2.18 -9.17
C THR A 25 -34.05 -1.05 -8.34
N PHE A 26 -33.58 -1.35 -7.14
CA PHE A 26 -32.76 -0.45 -6.35
C PHE A 26 -31.62 -1.24 -5.70
N TYR A 27 -30.67 -0.54 -5.12
CA TYR A 27 -29.46 -1.10 -4.54
C TYR A 27 -29.40 -0.79 -3.06
N VAL A 28 -28.91 -1.74 -2.26
CA VAL A 28 -28.61 -1.56 -0.84
C VAL A 28 -27.11 -1.75 -0.64
N LEU A 29 -26.47 -0.76 -0.04
CA LEU A 29 -25.06 -0.74 0.27
C LEU A 29 -24.86 -0.94 1.77
N LEU A 30 -24.00 -1.88 2.14
CA LEU A 30 -23.51 -2.09 3.51
C LEU A 30 -21.99 -1.92 3.52
N LEU A 31 -21.52 -0.98 4.33
CA LEU A 31 -20.10 -0.71 4.56
C LEU A 31 -19.78 -0.97 6.03
N PRO A 32 -18.99 -2.01 6.36
CA PRO A 32 -18.42 -2.08 7.70
C PRO A 32 -17.44 -0.92 7.89
N VAL A 33 -17.44 -0.32 9.08
CA VAL A 33 -16.67 0.89 9.43
C VAL A 33 -15.83 0.68 10.69
N LEU A 34 -15.08 1.70 11.08
CA LEU A 34 -14.29 1.70 12.31
C LEU A 34 -15.05 2.39 13.43
N GLU A 35 -15.00 1.83 14.64
CA GLU A 35 -15.53 2.45 15.85
C GLU A 35 -14.46 2.42 16.95
N GLY A 36 -13.90 3.59 17.29
CA GLY A 36 -12.78 3.69 18.23
C GLY A 36 -11.57 2.86 17.77
N SER A 37 -11.14 1.92 18.61
CA SER A 37 -10.03 1.01 18.31
C SER A 37 -10.43 -0.25 17.51
N PHE A 38 -11.71 -0.38 17.12
CA PHE A 38 -12.26 -1.61 16.57
C PHE A 38 -12.58 -1.47 15.07
N ARG A 39 -12.20 -2.51 14.32
CA ARG A 39 -12.56 -2.70 12.92
C ARG A 39 -13.75 -3.65 12.83
N ALA A 40 -14.80 -3.24 12.13
CA ALA A 40 -15.85 -4.15 11.71
C ALA A 40 -15.52 -4.81 10.36
N THR A 41 -15.94 -6.05 10.18
CA THR A 41 -15.95 -6.78 8.90
C THR A 41 -17.26 -7.55 8.75
N LEU A 42 -17.60 -7.90 7.50
CA LEU A 42 -18.76 -8.74 7.20
C LEU A 42 -18.25 -10.14 6.82
N GLN A 43 -18.83 -11.19 7.39
CA GLN A 43 -18.47 -12.57 7.10
C GLN A 43 -19.71 -13.48 7.02
N GLY A 44 -19.60 -14.58 6.29
CA GLY A 44 -20.63 -15.62 6.27
C GLY A 44 -20.44 -16.63 7.41
N ALA A 45 -21.55 -17.05 8.01
CA ALA A 45 -21.58 -18.09 9.04
C ALA A 45 -21.88 -19.48 8.45
N ARG A 46 -21.49 -20.55 9.16
CA ARG A 46 -21.89 -21.93 8.81
C ARG A 46 -23.41 -22.14 8.82
N SER A 47 -24.15 -21.32 9.56
CA SER A 47 -25.61 -21.26 9.60
C SER A 47 -26.23 -20.56 8.37
N ASN A 48 -25.42 -20.17 7.37
CA ASN A 48 -25.86 -19.38 6.21
C ASN A 48 -26.44 -18.00 6.61
N GLU A 49 -25.84 -17.39 7.63
CA GLU A 49 -26.19 -16.07 8.13
C GLU A 49 -25.07 -15.08 7.82
N LEU A 50 -25.42 -13.81 7.62
CA LEU A 50 -24.46 -12.72 7.56
C LEU A 50 -24.11 -12.28 8.97
N GLN A 51 -22.82 -12.29 9.33
CA GLN A 51 -22.32 -11.87 10.62
C GLN A 51 -21.46 -10.61 10.49
N ILE A 52 -21.53 -9.77 11.51
CA ILE A 52 -20.60 -8.66 11.72
C ILE A 52 -19.55 -9.15 12.70
N CYS A 53 -18.29 -9.17 12.27
CA CYS A 53 -17.16 -9.45 13.14
C CYS A 53 -16.53 -8.12 13.54
N VAL A 54 -16.21 -7.95 14.82
CA VAL A 54 -15.63 -6.72 15.36
C VAL A 54 -14.39 -7.07 16.15
N GLU A 55 -13.26 -6.49 15.76
CA GLU A 55 -11.95 -6.84 16.32
C GLU A 55 -11.10 -5.59 16.54
N SER A 56 -10.42 -5.53 17.69
CA SER A 56 -9.39 -4.53 17.96
C SER A 56 -8.01 -4.95 17.44
N GLY A 57 -7.75 -6.24 17.27
CA GLY A 57 -6.40 -6.77 17.03
C GLY A 57 -5.47 -6.66 18.24
N ASP A 58 -5.99 -6.40 19.43
CA ASP A 58 -5.25 -6.35 20.69
C ASP A 58 -6.06 -7.02 21.80
N ALA A 59 -5.53 -8.09 22.39
CA ALA A 59 -6.20 -8.84 23.44
C ALA A 59 -6.48 -8.01 24.71
N ASN A 60 -5.76 -6.89 24.91
CA ASN A 60 -5.97 -5.97 26.02
C ASN A 60 -7.02 -4.88 25.72
N VAL A 61 -7.46 -4.76 24.48
CA VAL A 61 -8.47 -3.78 24.04
C VAL A 61 -9.77 -4.53 23.74
N GLN A 62 -10.64 -4.60 24.75
CA GLN A 62 -11.88 -5.36 24.70
C GLN A 62 -13.08 -4.45 24.85
N THR A 63 -14.19 -4.83 24.22
CA THR A 63 -15.49 -4.19 24.40
C THR A 63 -16.60 -5.23 24.45
N THR A 64 -17.68 -4.92 25.16
CA THR A 64 -18.93 -5.69 25.14
C THR A 64 -20.01 -5.02 24.31
N ASN A 65 -19.80 -3.76 23.90
CA ASN A 65 -20.77 -2.94 23.19
C ASN A 65 -20.11 -2.24 22.01
N VAL A 66 -20.82 -2.20 20.89
CA VAL A 66 -20.54 -1.38 19.72
C VAL A 66 -21.86 -0.83 19.20
N SER A 67 -21.80 0.35 18.59
CA SER A 67 -23.00 1.11 18.22
C SER A 67 -23.05 1.52 16.75
N GLU A 68 -21.91 1.75 16.12
CA GLU A 68 -21.82 2.34 14.78
C GLU A 68 -20.81 1.58 13.90
N VAL A 69 -20.98 0.25 13.80
CA VAL A 69 -20.02 -0.64 13.11
C VAL A 69 -20.36 -0.93 11.65
N VAL A 70 -21.58 -0.62 11.20
CA VAL A 70 -22.01 -0.80 9.82
C VAL A 70 -22.83 0.39 9.35
N PHE A 71 -22.37 1.02 8.27
CA PHE A 71 -23.13 2.02 7.55
C PHE A 71 -24.00 1.36 6.49
N MET A 72 -25.27 1.78 6.40
CA MET A 72 -26.23 1.28 5.44
C MET A 72 -26.89 2.42 4.67
N ASN A 73 -27.03 2.26 3.36
CA ASN A 73 -27.73 3.21 2.51
C ASN A 73 -28.39 2.50 1.32
N SER A 74 -29.31 3.17 0.62
CA SER A 74 -29.97 2.62 -0.56
C SER A 74 -30.21 3.68 -1.65
N GLY A 75 -30.25 3.24 -2.91
CA GLY A 75 -30.42 4.14 -4.06
C GLY A 75 -30.71 3.40 -5.36
N ASP A 76 -31.12 4.11 -6.39
CA ASP A 76 -31.48 3.56 -7.71
C ASP A 76 -30.28 3.40 -8.66
N ASN A 77 -29.14 4.02 -8.34
CA ASN A 77 -27.89 3.92 -9.09
C ASN A 77 -26.74 3.52 -8.16
N PRO A 78 -26.03 2.40 -8.42
CA PRO A 78 -25.03 1.86 -7.51
C PRO A 78 -23.79 2.75 -7.40
N PHE A 79 -23.37 3.38 -8.50
CA PHE A 79 -22.18 4.25 -8.50
C PHE A 79 -22.43 5.54 -7.71
N LYS A 80 -23.59 6.17 -7.94
CA LYS A 80 -24.01 7.34 -7.15
C LYS A 80 -24.19 6.97 -5.68
N LEU A 81 -24.78 5.81 -5.38
CA LEU A 81 -24.97 5.31 -4.03
C LEU A 81 -23.64 5.17 -3.28
N ILE A 82 -22.61 4.58 -3.89
CA ILE A 82 -21.29 4.44 -3.27
C ILE A 82 -20.68 5.82 -3.01
N LYS A 83 -20.65 6.69 -4.03
CA LYS A 83 -20.12 8.07 -3.92
C LYS A 83 -20.76 8.88 -2.80
N ASP A 84 -22.10 8.97 -2.80
CA ASP A 84 -22.84 9.74 -1.80
C ASP A 84 -22.65 9.16 -0.39
N SER A 85 -22.56 7.82 -0.27
CA SER A 85 -22.32 7.14 1.00
C SER A 85 -20.94 7.44 1.59
N ILE A 86 -19.89 7.45 0.77
CA ILE A 86 -18.53 7.78 1.22
C ILE A 86 -18.44 9.23 1.66
N LYS A 87 -19.14 10.17 0.99
CA LYS A 87 -19.24 11.57 1.43
C LYS A 87 -19.98 11.73 2.76
N ILE A 88 -21.02 10.95 3.01
CA ILE A 88 -21.71 10.94 4.31
C ILE A 88 -20.74 10.41 5.38
N LEU A 89 -20.05 9.30 5.12
CA LEU A 89 -19.08 8.71 6.03
C LEU A 89 -17.90 9.63 6.34
N GLU A 90 -17.37 10.38 5.36
CA GLU A 90 -16.33 11.39 5.59
C GLU A 90 -16.77 12.40 6.66
N ASN A 91 -18.00 12.92 6.54
CA ASN A 91 -18.53 13.89 7.50
C ASN A 91 -18.81 13.29 8.88
N HIS A 92 -19.26 12.02 8.93
CA HIS A 92 -19.58 11.33 10.18
C HIS A 92 -18.31 10.93 10.96
N MET A 93 -17.33 10.34 10.28
CA MET A 93 -16.13 9.78 10.91
C MET A 93 -15.04 10.83 11.13
N GLY A 94 -14.82 11.75 10.18
CA GLY A 94 -13.78 12.79 10.27
C GLY A 94 -12.32 12.28 10.24
N THR A 95 -12.09 10.98 10.03
CA THR A 95 -10.77 10.34 10.05
C THR A 95 -10.16 10.16 8.66
N PHE A 96 -10.94 10.27 7.60
CA PHE A 96 -10.50 10.20 6.21
C PHE A 96 -11.18 11.29 5.37
N LYS A 97 -10.80 11.39 4.09
CA LYS A 97 -11.48 12.27 3.13
C LYS A 97 -11.87 11.54 1.85
N HIS A 98 -12.97 11.96 1.24
CA HIS A 98 -13.32 11.58 -0.12
C HIS A 98 -12.28 12.16 -1.11
N ILE A 99 -12.07 11.50 -2.26
CA ILE A 99 -11.06 11.91 -3.25
C ILE A 99 -11.25 13.35 -3.76
N ASP A 100 -12.50 13.79 -3.98
CA ASP A 100 -12.86 15.18 -4.33
C ASP A 100 -12.27 16.24 -3.37
N ASN A 101 -11.96 15.88 -2.12
CA ASN A 101 -11.42 16.76 -1.08
C ASN A 101 -9.90 16.58 -0.85
N LYS A 102 -9.23 15.80 -1.70
CA LYS A 102 -7.80 15.54 -1.66
C LYS A 102 -7.10 16.20 -2.85
N LYS A 103 -5.83 16.56 -2.67
CA LYS A 103 -5.00 17.08 -3.77
C LYS A 103 -4.48 15.91 -4.60
N VAL A 104 -4.95 15.81 -5.83
CA VAL A 104 -4.44 14.87 -6.83
C VAL A 104 -2.96 15.22 -7.13
N PRO A 105 -2.04 14.25 -7.07
CA PRO A 105 -0.62 14.52 -7.33
C PRO A 105 -0.31 14.66 -8.82
N GLY A 106 0.65 15.53 -9.14
CA GLY A 106 0.99 15.86 -10.52
C GLY A 106 1.69 14.75 -11.31
N HIS A 107 2.14 13.66 -10.67
CA HIS A 107 2.75 12.53 -11.39
C HIS A 107 1.74 11.77 -12.26
N LEU A 108 0.44 11.83 -11.95
CA LEU A 108 -0.62 11.12 -12.67
C LEU A 108 -0.81 11.62 -14.11
N ASP A 109 -0.36 12.84 -14.42
CA ASP A 109 -0.42 13.41 -15.78
C ASP A 109 0.70 12.90 -16.70
N TRP A 110 1.59 12.04 -16.20
CA TRP A 110 2.81 11.64 -16.90
C TRP A 110 2.91 10.14 -17.09
N PHE A 111 3.36 9.75 -18.28
CA PHE A 111 3.88 8.40 -18.49
C PHE A 111 5.11 8.20 -17.60
N GLY A 112 5.08 7.12 -16.80
CA GLY A 112 6.13 6.77 -15.85
C GLY A 112 6.70 5.39 -16.07
N TRP A 113 7.89 5.17 -15.51
CA TRP A 113 8.56 3.88 -15.45
C TRP A 113 8.87 3.53 -13.99
N CYS A 114 8.58 2.31 -13.59
CA CYS A 114 8.96 1.76 -12.30
C CYS A 114 9.97 0.62 -12.52
N THR A 115 11.03 0.59 -11.72
CA THR A 115 12.17 -0.31 -11.93
C THR A 115 11.92 -1.76 -11.50
N TRP A 116 10.83 -2.06 -10.80
CA TRP A 116 10.57 -3.37 -10.18
C TRP A 116 10.58 -4.52 -11.19
N ASP A 117 9.70 -4.50 -12.19
CA ASP A 117 9.61 -5.60 -13.17
C ASP A 117 10.85 -5.73 -14.07
N ALA A 118 11.71 -4.71 -14.11
CA ALA A 118 12.94 -4.71 -14.89
C ALA A 118 14.13 -5.32 -14.13
N PHE A 119 14.22 -5.10 -12.82
CA PHE A 119 15.41 -5.44 -12.05
C PHE A 119 15.13 -6.16 -10.73
N TYR A 120 13.90 -6.15 -10.23
CA TYR A 120 13.58 -6.47 -8.85
C TYR A 120 14.56 -5.76 -7.90
N THR A 121 15.14 -6.47 -6.94
CA THR A 121 16.10 -5.93 -5.97
C THR A 121 17.48 -5.62 -6.56
N ASP A 122 17.76 -5.97 -7.82
CA ASP A 122 19.05 -5.72 -8.50
C ASP A 122 19.15 -4.31 -9.12
N VAL A 123 18.13 -3.46 -8.91
CA VAL A 123 18.12 -2.07 -9.40
C VAL A 123 19.40 -1.32 -9.06
N ASN A 124 19.98 -0.62 -10.04
CA ASN A 124 21.22 0.11 -9.89
C ASN A 124 21.29 1.30 -10.89
N PRO A 125 22.20 2.27 -10.67
CA PRO A 125 22.32 3.44 -11.53
C PRO A 125 22.50 3.12 -13.03
N GLN A 126 23.29 2.09 -13.36
CA GLN A 126 23.58 1.72 -14.75
C GLN A 126 22.34 1.19 -15.46
N GLY A 127 21.61 0.26 -14.84
CA GLY A 127 20.38 -0.28 -15.40
C GLY A 127 19.32 0.81 -15.59
N ILE A 128 19.19 1.75 -14.66
CA ILE A 128 18.27 2.89 -14.79
C ILE A 128 18.67 3.78 -15.98
N LYS A 129 19.96 4.14 -16.08
CA LYS A 129 20.47 4.97 -17.18
C LYS A 129 20.17 4.32 -18.54
N GLU A 130 20.53 3.05 -18.70
CA GLU A 130 20.30 2.30 -19.95
C GLU A 130 18.80 2.17 -20.28
N GLY A 131 17.95 1.94 -19.28
CA GLY A 131 16.50 1.89 -19.47
C GLY A 131 15.94 3.23 -19.95
N LEU A 132 16.36 4.35 -19.35
CA LEU A 132 15.97 5.68 -19.79
C LEU A 132 16.45 5.97 -21.22
N GLU A 133 17.69 5.61 -21.56
CA GLU A 133 18.22 5.73 -22.93
C GLU A 133 17.37 4.94 -23.93
N ARG A 134 16.97 3.70 -23.60
CA ARG A 134 16.11 2.87 -24.46
C ARG A 134 14.73 3.48 -24.66
N PHE A 135 14.13 4.08 -23.63
CA PHE A 135 12.86 4.79 -23.77
C PHE A 135 12.99 6.03 -24.67
N MET A 136 14.09 6.77 -24.55
CA MET A 136 14.40 7.91 -25.43
C MET A 136 14.55 7.46 -26.88
N GLU A 137 15.34 6.41 -27.14
CA GLU A 137 15.54 5.82 -28.47
C GLU A 137 14.23 5.31 -29.07
N GLY A 138 13.36 4.72 -28.25
CA GLY A 138 12.04 4.22 -28.64
C GLY A 138 10.97 5.31 -28.85
N GLY A 139 11.27 6.58 -28.58
CA GLY A 139 10.33 7.69 -28.75
C GLY A 139 9.23 7.79 -27.68
N CYS A 140 9.37 7.07 -26.56
CA CYS A 140 8.44 7.08 -25.44
C CYS A 140 9.17 7.46 -24.13
N PRO A 141 9.71 8.70 -24.02
CA PRO A 141 10.51 9.07 -22.87
C PRO A 141 9.64 9.22 -21.61
N PRO A 142 9.89 8.47 -20.53
CA PRO A 142 9.15 8.65 -19.28
C PRO A 142 9.45 10.03 -18.71
N ARG A 143 8.44 10.61 -18.05
CA ARG A 143 8.57 11.86 -17.28
C ARG A 143 8.44 11.63 -15.79
N PHE A 144 8.15 10.40 -15.39
CA PHE A 144 8.08 9.95 -14.02
C PHE A 144 8.91 8.66 -13.87
N LEU A 145 9.75 8.58 -12.86
CA LEU A 145 10.50 7.37 -12.51
C LEU A 145 10.20 6.98 -11.06
N ILE A 146 9.98 5.69 -10.81
CA ILE A 146 10.01 5.10 -9.47
C ILE A 146 11.23 4.19 -9.39
N ILE A 147 12.20 4.55 -8.54
CA ILE A 147 13.28 3.65 -8.11
C ILE A 147 12.68 2.74 -7.05
N ASP A 148 12.24 1.55 -7.46
CA ASP A 148 11.59 0.57 -6.61
C ASP A 148 12.60 -0.18 -5.71
N ASP A 149 12.16 -1.20 -4.98
CA ASP A 149 12.93 -1.91 -3.96
C ASP A 149 14.32 -2.36 -4.45
N GLY A 150 15.31 -2.25 -3.55
CA GLY A 150 16.68 -2.66 -3.74
C GLY A 150 17.69 -1.51 -3.60
N TRP A 151 17.27 -0.26 -3.50
CA TRP A 151 18.19 0.88 -3.35
C TRP A 151 18.65 1.11 -1.89
N GLN A 152 17.92 0.57 -0.92
CA GLN A 152 18.15 0.79 0.51
C GLN A 152 19.27 -0.07 1.10
N GLU A 153 19.90 0.43 2.17
CA GLU A 153 20.83 -0.34 3.00
C GLU A 153 20.06 -1.23 3.98
N THR A 154 20.20 -2.54 3.81
CA THR A 154 19.43 -3.54 4.55
C THR A 154 20.31 -4.69 5.01
N TYR A 155 19.86 -5.41 6.03
CA TYR A 155 20.53 -6.60 6.53
C TYR A 155 19.53 -7.71 6.83
N ASN A 156 19.87 -8.93 6.44
CA ASN A 156 19.08 -10.13 6.73
C ASN A 156 19.80 -10.98 7.78
N ASP A 157 19.33 -10.91 9.02
CA ASP A 157 19.87 -11.68 10.16
C ASP A 157 19.84 -13.20 9.96
N PHE A 158 19.04 -13.68 9.01
CA PHE A 158 18.74 -15.09 8.80
C PHE A 158 19.40 -15.67 7.54
N GLN A 159 20.12 -14.84 6.78
CA GLN A 159 20.90 -15.27 5.62
C GLN A 159 22.37 -14.93 5.85
N LYS A 160 23.17 -15.93 6.22
CA LYS A 160 24.63 -15.75 6.41
C LYS A 160 25.37 -15.99 5.10
N GLU A 161 26.47 -15.27 4.93
CA GLU A 161 27.37 -15.45 3.79
C GLU A 161 27.94 -16.88 3.77
N GLY A 162 27.84 -17.55 2.62
CA GLY A 162 28.30 -18.93 2.42
C GLY A 162 27.33 -20.01 2.89
N GLU A 163 26.21 -19.67 3.54
CA GLU A 163 25.15 -20.62 3.86
C GLU A 163 24.11 -20.71 2.73
N PRO A 164 23.39 -21.86 2.59
CA PRO A 164 22.30 -22.00 1.64
C PRO A 164 21.22 -20.93 1.83
N PHE A 165 20.50 -20.60 0.75
CA PHE A 165 19.39 -19.66 0.83
C PHE A 165 18.27 -20.20 1.73
N VAL A 166 17.83 -19.39 2.69
CA VAL A 166 16.69 -19.73 3.56
C VAL A 166 15.43 -19.11 2.96
N GLU A 167 14.59 -19.93 2.34
CA GLU A 167 13.35 -19.49 1.72
C GLU A 167 12.45 -18.73 2.71
N GLY A 168 11.89 -17.61 2.25
CA GLY A 168 11.07 -16.70 3.03
C GLY A 168 11.87 -15.68 3.85
N SER A 169 13.14 -15.95 4.18
CA SER A 169 13.94 -15.04 5.01
C SER A 169 14.16 -13.67 4.37
N GLN A 170 14.06 -13.55 3.05
CA GLN A 170 14.20 -12.28 2.33
C GLN A 170 13.20 -11.22 2.84
N PHE A 171 11.99 -11.64 3.21
CA PHE A 171 10.97 -10.76 3.78
C PHE A 171 11.32 -10.27 5.19
N ALA A 172 12.22 -10.97 5.89
CA ALA A 172 12.68 -10.58 7.23
C ALA A 172 13.90 -9.65 7.21
N SER A 173 14.36 -9.23 6.04
CA SER A 173 15.40 -8.20 5.89
C SER A 173 14.97 -6.89 6.55
N ARG A 174 15.90 -6.18 7.19
CA ARG A 174 15.61 -4.96 7.97
C ARG A 174 16.41 -3.78 7.48
N LEU A 175 15.81 -2.60 7.56
CA LEU A 175 16.49 -1.35 7.23
C LEU A 175 17.58 -1.07 8.27
N THR A 176 18.80 -0.84 7.81
CA THR A 176 19.94 -0.52 8.69
C THR A 176 20.38 0.93 8.57
N ASP A 177 20.08 1.62 7.48
CA ASP A 177 20.32 3.06 7.29
C ASP A 177 19.20 3.68 6.43
N ILE A 178 18.89 4.96 6.65
CA ILE A 178 17.93 5.70 5.80
C ILE A 178 18.55 6.10 4.45
N LYS A 179 19.89 6.06 4.35
CA LYS A 179 20.62 6.36 3.13
C LYS A 179 20.69 5.16 2.18
N GLU A 180 20.94 5.45 0.91
CA GLU A 180 21.12 4.44 -0.14
C GLU A 180 22.26 3.47 0.15
N ASN A 181 22.21 2.27 -0.42
CA ASN A 181 23.27 1.29 -0.29
C ASN A 181 24.45 1.52 -1.25
N GLY A 182 25.43 0.60 -1.19
CA GLY A 182 26.64 0.62 -2.02
C GLY A 182 26.42 0.60 -3.55
N LYS A 183 25.22 0.26 -4.05
CA LYS A 183 24.92 0.30 -5.49
C LYS A 183 24.85 1.73 -6.03
N PHE A 184 24.37 2.65 -5.19
CA PHE A 184 24.22 4.07 -5.51
C PHE A 184 25.37 4.93 -4.97
N ARG A 185 26.37 4.32 -4.32
CA ARG A 185 27.55 5.02 -3.78
C ARG A 185 28.83 4.74 -4.57
N GLY A 186 29.69 5.76 -4.62
CA GLY A 186 31.00 5.74 -5.24
C GLY A 186 30.95 5.86 -6.77
N LEU A 187 32.03 6.41 -7.34
CA LEU A 187 32.16 6.58 -8.79
C LEU A 187 32.07 5.22 -9.50
N LYS A 188 31.16 5.12 -10.47
CA LYS A 188 31.07 3.99 -11.40
C LYS A 188 31.65 4.43 -12.76
N GLN A 189 32.27 3.51 -13.50
CA GLN A 189 33.02 3.84 -14.72
C GLN A 189 32.22 4.65 -15.74
N ASP A 190 30.90 4.38 -15.85
CA ASP A 190 30.03 4.98 -16.87
C ASP A 190 29.00 5.97 -16.33
N ILE A 191 29.01 6.24 -15.01
CA ILE A 191 28.11 7.19 -14.35
C ILE A 191 28.93 8.09 -13.43
N PRO A 192 29.09 9.39 -13.76
CA PRO A 192 29.87 10.34 -12.96
C PRO A 192 29.08 10.83 -11.74
N CYS A 193 28.42 9.92 -11.02
CA CYS A 193 27.63 10.22 -9.83
C CYS A 193 28.20 9.41 -8.66
N TYR A 194 28.43 10.08 -7.53
CA TYR A 194 29.00 9.51 -6.33
C TYR A 194 27.94 9.00 -5.34
N ASP A 195 26.73 9.55 -5.38
CA ASP A 195 25.64 9.21 -4.47
C ASP A 195 24.26 9.34 -5.15
N LEU A 196 23.20 9.07 -4.38
CA LEU A 196 21.83 9.18 -4.86
C LEU A 196 21.48 10.61 -5.30
N GLN A 197 22.00 11.65 -4.64
CA GLN A 197 21.70 13.04 -4.97
C GLN A 197 22.27 13.43 -6.33
N GLU A 198 23.55 13.10 -6.58
CA GLU A 198 24.16 13.35 -7.89
C GLU A 198 23.45 12.55 -8.98
N PHE A 199 23.06 11.31 -8.68
CA PHE A 199 22.38 10.44 -9.64
C PHE A 199 20.99 10.94 -10.03
N THR A 200 20.14 11.32 -9.07
CA THR A 200 18.79 11.85 -9.34
C THR A 200 18.85 13.15 -10.14
N ASN A 201 19.78 14.05 -9.79
CA ASN A 201 20.00 15.30 -10.53
C ASN A 201 20.44 15.01 -11.97
N PHE A 202 21.41 14.10 -12.14
CA PHE A 202 21.89 13.68 -13.44
C PHE A 202 20.77 13.13 -14.33
N ILE A 203 19.93 12.22 -13.84
CA ILE A 203 18.86 11.64 -14.66
C ILE A 203 17.73 12.63 -14.95
N LYS A 204 17.44 13.56 -14.03
CA LYS A 204 16.47 14.63 -14.25
C LYS A 204 16.92 15.57 -15.35
N GLU A 205 18.16 16.02 -15.30
CA GLU A 205 18.74 16.94 -16.29
C GLU A 205 18.94 16.27 -17.65
N SER A 206 19.47 15.05 -17.66
CA SER A 206 19.84 14.35 -18.90
C SER A 206 18.63 13.80 -19.66
N TYR A 207 17.60 13.33 -18.96
CA TYR A 207 16.44 12.66 -19.56
C TYR A 207 15.13 13.47 -19.44
N GLY A 208 15.16 14.61 -18.75
CA GLY A 208 14.01 15.50 -18.59
C GLY A 208 12.89 14.88 -17.75
N LEU A 209 13.24 14.12 -16.71
CA LEU A 209 12.28 13.60 -15.72
C LEU A 209 11.66 14.77 -14.94
N LYS A 210 10.35 14.71 -14.73
CA LYS A 210 9.57 15.66 -13.90
C LYS A 210 9.49 15.20 -12.45
N PHE A 211 9.37 13.89 -12.26
CA PHE A 211 9.26 13.27 -10.95
C PHE A 211 10.18 12.06 -10.85
N VAL A 212 10.90 11.96 -9.73
CA VAL A 212 11.62 10.76 -9.32
C VAL A 212 11.11 10.40 -7.94
N TYR A 213 10.43 9.26 -7.81
CA TYR A 213 10.02 8.69 -6.53
C TYR A 213 10.93 7.52 -6.17
N VAL A 214 10.96 7.17 -4.89
CA VAL A 214 11.60 5.94 -4.41
C VAL A 214 10.63 5.10 -3.60
N TRP A 215 10.85 3.79 -3.58
CA TRP A 215 10.04 2.85 -2.79
C TRP A 215 10.59 2.69 -1.38
N HIS A 216 9.72 2.54 -0.38
CA HIS A 216 10.08 1.97 0.93
C HIS A 216 8.87 1.28 1.57
N ALA A 217 9.09 0.34 2.50
CA ALA A 217 7.99 -0.24 3.29
C ALA A 217 7.55 0.73 4.39
N LEU A 218 6.31 0.60 4.89
CA LEU A 218 5.76 1.45 5.94
C LEU A 218 6.62 1.45 7.21
N LEU A 219 7.13 0.28 7.60
CA LEU A 219 7.99 0.10 8.78
C LEU A 219 9.50 0.26 8.46
N GLY A 220 9.84 0.83 7.30
CA GLY A 220 11.20 1.09 6.81
C GLY A 220 11.64 0.12 5.73
N TYR A 221 11.62 -1.18 6.04
CA TYR A 221 11.78 -2.27 5.07
C TYR A 221 10.84 -3.42 5.43
N TRP A 222 10.80 -4.51 4.65
CA TRP A 222 9.88 -5.64 4.87
C TRP A 222 9.85 -6.14 6.33
N GLY A 223 11.03 -6.39 6.92
CA GLY A 223 11.18 -6.82 8.32
C GLY A 223 11.29 -5.68 9.34
N GLY A 224 10.97 -4.45 8.96
CA GLY A 224 11.06 -3.26 9.81
C GLY A 224 12.47 -2.66 9.92
N LEU A 225 12.73 -1.95 11.02
CA LEU A 225 14.05 -1.37 11.32
C LEU A 225 14.94 -2.33 12.10
N HIS A 226 16.24 -2.34 11.80
CA HIS A 226 17.19 -3.22 12.47
C HIS A 226 17.54 -2.71 13.89
N PRO A 227 17.22 -3.44 14.98
CA PRO A 227 17.37 -2.94 16.36
C PRO A 227 18.80 -2.64 16.79
N SER A 228 19.77 -3.38 16.25
CA SER A 228 21.19 -3.18 16.59
C SER A 228 21.87 -2.14 15.70
N SER A 229 21.19 -1.56 14.70
CA SER A 229 21.78 -0.50 13.88
C SER A 229 21.98 0.76 14.71
N GLU A 230 23.18 1.34 14.63
CA GLU A 230 23.51 2.59 15.32
C GLU A 230 22.66 3.77 14.81
N THR A 231 22.41 3.84 13.51
CA THR A 231 21.64 4.92 12.89
C THR A 231 20.13 4.78 13.11
N MET A 232 19.63 3.55 13.30
CA MET A 232 18.22 3.30 13.61
C MET A 232 17.89 3.39 15.11
N ARG A 233 18.88 3.28 15.99
CA ARG A 233 18.70 3.23 17.47
C ARG A 233 17.85 4.37 18.01
N LYS A 234 17.94 5.58 17.44
CA LYS A 234 17.17 6.76 17.88
C LYS A 234 15.65 6.59 17.72
N TYR A 235 15.19 5.70 16.84
CA TYR A 235 13.77 5.39 16.66
C TYR A 235 13.30 4.25 17.58
N ASN A 236 14.21 3.71 18.40
CA ASN A 236 13.95 2.68 19.41
C ASN A 236 13.15 1.47 18.88
N PRO A 237 13.55 0.86 17.75
CA PRO A 237 12.77 -0.22 17.18
C PRO A 237 12.83 -1.48 18.05
N LYS A 238 11.70 -2.19 18.14
CA LYS A 238 11.56 -3.43 18.90
C LYS A 238 11.07 -4.55 18.00
N ILE A 239 11.61 -5.76 18.20
CA ILE A 239 11.10 -6.93 17.50
C ILE A 239 9.75 -7.30 18.10
N GLU A 240 8.72 -7.24 17.25
CA GLU A 240 7.37 -7.68 17.54
C GLU A 240 6.95 -8.74 16.52
N TYR A 241 6.05 -9.63 16.92
CA TYR A 241 5.63 -10.75 16.10
C TYR A 241 4.18 -10.54 15.63
N PRO A 242 3.94 -10.42 14.32
CA PRO A 242 2.61 -10.37 13.73
C PRO A 242 1.65 -11.41 14.29
N ILE A 243 0.43 -11.00 14.61
CA ILE A 243 -0.66 -11.89 15.00
C ILE A 243 -1.76 -11.80 13.94
N GLN A 244 -1.85 -12.82 13.11
CA GLN A 244 -2.87 -12.90 12.06
C GLN A 244 -4.24 -13.29 12.66
N SER A 245 -5.30 -12.61 12.22
CA SER A 245 -6.67 -12.94 12.65
C SER A 245 -7.12 -14.30 12.07
N PRO A 246 -8.09 -14.99 12.71
CA PRO A 246 -8.72 -16.18 12.11
C PRO A 246 -9.35 -15.90 10.74
N GLY A 247 -9.86 -14.68 10.52
CA GLY A 247 -10.38 -14.26 9.22
C GLY A 247 -9.29 -14.16 8.15
N ASN A 248 -8.09 -13.69 8.50
CA ASN A 248 -6.97 -13.62 7.56
C ASN A 248 -6.47 -15.03 7.19
N THR A 249 -6.17 -15.84 8.21
CA THR A 249 -5.63 -17.19 8.00
C THR A 249 -6.63 -18.18 7.39
N GLY A 250 -7.93 -17.90 7.50
CA GLY A 250 -9.00 -18.69 6.90
C GLY A 250 -9.19 -18.49 5.39
N ASN A 251 -8.59 -17.46 4.79
CA ASN A 251 -8.69 -17.18 3.35
C ASN A 251 -7.48 -17.75 2.57
N LEU A 252 -6.33 -17.09 2.67
CA LEU A 252 -5.08 -17.50 2.04
C LEU A 252 -3.92 -17.13 2.98
N ARG A 253 -3.02 -18.07 3.22
CA ARG A 253 -1.75 -17.75 3.87
C ARG A 253 -0.74 -17.29 2.84
N ASP A 254 -0.07 -16.20 3.15
CA ASP A 254 0.97 -15.60 2.33
C ASP A 254 2.35 -15.91 2.94
N ILE A 255 3.33 -16.20 2.08
CA ILE A 255 4.68 -16.57 2.52
C ILE A 255 5.41 -15.39 3.17
N ALA A 256 5.15 -14.16 2.75
CA ALA A 256 5.75 -12.98 3.38
C ALA A 256 5.20 -12.81 4.79
N MET A 257 3.87 -12.91 4.98
CA MET A 257 3.25 -12.83 6.30
C MET A 257 3.69 -13.96 7.23
N ASP A 258 3.75 -15.20 6.75
CA ASP A 258 4.22 -16.35 7.54
C ASP A 258 5.71 -16.21 7.91
N SER A 259 6.51 -15.63 7.02
CA SER A 259 7.91 -15.30 7.30
C SER A 259 8.04 -14.23 8.39
N LEU A 260 7.28 -13.14 8.30
CA LEU A 260 7.31 -12.06 9.28
C LEU A 260 6.78 -12.50 10.65
N GLU A 261 5.75 -13.35 10.70
CA GLU A 261 5.27 -14.00 11.93
C GLU A 261 6.36 -14.86 12.58
N LYS A 262 7.17 -15.56 11.78
CA LYS A 262 8.26 -16.42 12.27
C LYS A 262 9.48 -15.62 12.74
N PHE A 263 9.88 -14.62 11.97
CA PHE A 263 11.17 -13.94 12.15
C PHE A 263 11.06 -12.59 12.88
N GLY A 264 9.84 -12.06 13.02
CA GLY A 264 9.54 -10.82 13.71
C GLY A 264 9.88 -9.57 12.90
N VAL A 265 9.24 -8.47 13.27
CA VAL A 265 9.31 -7.17 12.60
C VAL A 265 9.89 -6.15 13.56
N GLY A 266 10.88 -5.37 13.12
CA GLY A 266 11.44 -4.26 13.88
C GLY A 266 10.50 -3.05 13.85
N VAL A 267 9.52 -3.02 14.75
CA VAL A 267 8.49 -1.98 14.83
C VAL A 267 9.06 -0.72 15.47
N ILE A 268 8.80 0.43 14.85
CA ILE A 268 9.22 1.75 15.32
C ILE A 268 8.46 2.09 16.61
N ASP A 269 9.14 2.67 17.59
CA ASP A 269 8.48 3.19 18.79
C ASP A 269 7.37 4.17 18.38
N PRO A 270 6.11 4.00 18.85
CA PRO A 270 5.00 4.86 18.45
C PRO A 270 5.24 6.36 18.66
N GLN A 271 6.12 6.75 19.58
CA GLN A 271 6.45 8.16 19.82
C GLN A 271 7.50 8.71 18.83
N ARG A 272 8.10 7.85 18.01
CA ARG A 272 9.19 8.15 17.07
C ARG A 272 8.82 7.92 15.61
N ILE A 273 7.58 7.55 15.31
CA ILE A 273 7.13 7.28 13.94
C ILE A 273 7.34 8.53 13.05
N PHE A 274 6.90 9.70 13.50
CA PHE A 274 7.08 10.93 12.74
C PHE A 274 8.56 11.31 12.60
N ASP A 275 9.37 11.14 13.66
CA ASP A 275 10.81 11.41 13.60
C ASP A 275 11.47 10.55 12.50
N PHE A 276 11.12 9.25 12.43
CA PHE A 276 11.61 8.35 11.38
C PHE A 276 11.23 8.82 9.99
N TYR A 277 9.94 9.06 9.73
CA TYR A 277 9.51 9.48 8.40
C TYR A 277 10.06 10.84 8.02
N ASN A 278 10.08 11.78 8.95
CA ASN A 278 10.62 13.11 8.70
C ASN A 278 12.09 13.02 8.32
N ASP A 279 12.90 12.24 9.02
CA ASP A 279 14.32 12.11 8.73
C ASP A 279 14.57 11.38 7.39
N LEU A 280 13.85 10.29 7.13
CA LEU A 280 13.93 9.56 5.84
C LEU A 280 13.50 10.47 4.68
N HIS A 281 12.35 11.12 4.76
CA HIS A 281 11.82 11.96 3.68
C HIS A 281 12.60 13.26 3.52
N SER A 282 13.14 13.85 4.60
CA SER A 282 14.06 14.99 4.51
C SER A 282 15.33 14.60 3.75
N TYR A 283 15.89 13.42 4.05
CA TYR A 283 17.04 12.91 3.33
C TYR A 283 16.75 12.73 1.84
N LEU A 284 15.67 12.02 1.51
CA LEU A 284 15.25 11.78 0.13
C LEU A 284 15.00 13.09 -0.64
N ALA A 285 14.29 14.04 -0.04
CA ALA A 285 14.07 15.36 -0.64
C ALA A 285 15.40 16.10 -0.86
N SER A 286 16.36 16.00 0.06
CA SER A 286 17.70 16.56 -0.13
C SER A 286 18.45 15.91 -1.28
N CYS A 287 18.20 14.62 -1.54
CA CYS A 287 18.70 13.90 -2.70
C CYS A 287 17.89 14.18 -3.97
N GLY A 288 17.04 15.20 -4.03
CA GLY A 288 16.26 15.54 -5.22
C GLY A 288 15.18 14.52 -5.57
N VAL A 289 14.79 13.64 -4.65
CA VAL A 289 13.60 12.78 -4.80
C VAL A 289 12.35 13.63 -4.57
N ASP A 290 11.32 13.45 -5.41
CA ASP A 290 10.11 14.27 -5.39
C ASP A 290 8.96 13.63 -4.60
N GLY A 291 9.06 12.36 -4.22
CA GLY A 291 8.00 11.63 -3.53
C GLY A 291 8.34 10.17 -3.29
N VAL A 292 7.37 9.41 -2.78
CA VAL A 292 7.60 8.01 -2.41
C VAL A 292 6.43 7.09 -2.78
N LYS A 293 6.75 5.83 -3.07
CA LYS A 293 5.81 4.70 -3.06
C LYS A 293 6.00 3.95 -1.74
N VAL A 294 4.96 3.87 -0.92
CA VAL A 294 5.05 3.30 0.43
C VAL A 294 4.27 2.01 0.52
N ASP A 295 4.96 0.93 0.83
CA ASP A 295 4.45 -0.43 0.67
C ASP A 295 4.31 -1.19 2.00
N VAL A 296 3.82 -2.43 1.93
CA VAL A 296 3.68 -3.34 3.08
C VAL A 296 2.82 -2.72 4.21
N GLN A 297 1.84 -1.87 3.86
CA GLN A 297 1.07 -1.13 4.87
C GLN A 297 0.11 -2.04 5.65
N THR A 298 -0.48 -3.04 4.98
CA THR A 298 -1.45 -3.97 5.56
C THR A 298 -0.84 -4.80 6.69
N LEU A 299 0.49 -5.02 6.71
CA LEU A 299 1.17 -5.70 7.82
C LEU A 299 0.81 -5.10 9.19
N LEU A 300 0.60 -3.78 9.25
CA LEU A 300 0.29 -3.07 10.48
C LEU A 300 -0.97 -3.57 11.19
N GLU A 301 -1.92 -4.17 10.47
CA GLU A 301 -3.14 -4.70 11.07
C GLU A 301 -2.90 -5.89 12.02
N THR A 302 -1.76 -6.55 11.85
CA THR A 302 -1.32 -7.72 12.62
C THR A 302 -0.43 -7.34 13.82
N LEU A 303 -0.05 -6.07 13.92
CA LEU A 303 0.87 -5.53 14.93
C LEU A 303 0.15 -4.68 15.98
N GLY A 304 -1.18 -4.78 16.09
CA GLY A 304 -1.98 -3.96 17.01
C GLY A 304 -1.77 -4.25 18.51
N PHE A 305 -1.24 -5.42 18.85
CA PHE A 305 -1.10 -5.89 20.23
C PHE A 305 -0.15 -5.01 21.04
N GLY A 306 -0.63 -4.47 22.17
CA GLY A 306 0.15 -3.60 23.04
C GLY A 306 0.16 -2.12 22.59
N HIS A 307 -0.47 -1.80 21.47
CA HIS A 307 -0.49 -0.45 20.88
C HIS A 307 -1.87 0.20 20.89
N GLY A 308 -2.87 -0.41 21.56
CA GLY A 308 -4.22 0.13 21.63
C GLY A 308 -5.13 -0.35 20.49
N GLY A 309 -4.72 -1.40 19.78
CA GLY A 309 -5.44 -2.00 18.66
C GLY A 309 -4.97 -1.51 17.29
N ARG A 310 -5.30 -2.29 16.26
CA ARG A 310 -4.90 -2.09 14.86
C ARG A 310 -5.36 -0.75 14.29
N VAL A 311 -6.55 -0.30 14.66
CA VAL A 311 -7.10 0.99 14.19
C VAL A 311 -6.29 2.15 14.74
N ALA A 312 -6.04 2.15 16.06
CA ALA A 312 -5.27 3.19 16.72
C ALA A 312 -3.83 3.26 16.20
N LEU A 313 -3.19 2.11 16.01
CA LEU A 313 -1.84 2.03 15.45
C LEU A 313 -1.80 2.53 14.00
N THR A 314 -2.72 2.05 13.15
CA THR A 314 -2.80 2.48 11.75
C THR A 314 -3.04 3.97 11.61
N GLY A 315 -3.94 4.54 12.40
CA GLY A 315 -4.19 5.99 12.42
C GLY A 315 -2.93 6.80 12.70
N ARG A 316 -2.11 6.39 13.68
CA ARG A 316 -0.84 7.08 14.02
C ARG A 316 0.18 7.00 12.89
N TYR A 317 0.32 5.84 12.26
CA TYR A 317 1.24 5.67 11.13
C TYR A 317 0.80 6.48 9.91
N GLN A 318 -0.48 6.46 9.55
CA GLN A 318 -1.02 7.24 8.43
C GLN A 318 -0.88 8.75 8.69
N GLU A 319 -1.17 9.22 9.90
CA GLU A 319 -1.01 10.63 10.26
C GLU A 319 0.45 11.07 10.14
N ALA A 320 1.38 10.33 10.72
CA ALA A 320 2.80 10.63 10.67
C ALA A 320 3.36 10.60 9.22
N LEU A 321 2.91 9.63 8.42
CA LEU A 321 3.28 9.52 7.01
C LEU A 321 2.75 10.71 6.21
N GLU A 322 1.46 11.03 6.31
CA GLU A 322 0.86 12.14 5.56
C GLU A 322 1.43 13.52 6.00
N GLU A 323 1.87 13.63 7.25
CA GLU A 323 2.55 14.83 7.75
C GLU A 323 3.97 14.97 7.17
N SER A 324 4.77 13.89 7.17
CA SER A 324 6.13 13.91 6.63
C SER A 324 6.14 14.19 5.12
N ILE A 325 5.18 13.65 4.37
CA ILE A 325 5.02 13.92 2.93
C ILE A 325 4.75 15.40 2.69
N ALA A 326 3.77 15.96 3.41
CA ALA A 326 3.41 17.37 3.26
C ALA A 326 4.56 18.31 3.62
N ARG A 327 5.39 17.91 4.60
CA ARG A 327 6.55 18.69 5.04
C ARG A 327 7.71 18.65 4.04
N ASN A 328 7.98 17.51 3.43
CA ASN A 328 9.22 17.29 2.67
C ASN A 328 9.05 17.37 1.15
N PHE A 329 7.89 17.02 0.60
CA PHE A 329 7.73 16.87 -0.86
C PHE A 329 6.87 17.96 -1.51
N GLY A 330 6.49 19.03 -0.80
CA GLY A 330 5.80 20.24 -1.32
C GLY A 330 4.41 20.03 -1.95
N ALA A 331 4.03 18.78 -2.22
CA ALA A 331 2.77 18.32 -2.76
C ALA A 331 2.44 16.94 -2.17
N ASN A 332 1.29 16.38 -2.56
CA ASN A 332 0.80 15.09 -2.07
C ASN A 332 1.49 13.92 -2.81
N ASN A 333 2.81 13.92 -2.84
CA ASN A 333 3.64 13.05 -3.67
C ASN A 333 3.87 11.69 -2.99
N LEU A 334 2.78 10.95 -2.82
CA LEU A 334 2.72 9.65 -2.16
C LEU A 334 1.87 8.69 -3.00
N ILE A 335 2.37 7.48 -3.21
CA ILE A 335 1.60 6.33 -3.68
C ILE A 335 1.53 5.32 -2.54
N CYS A 336 0.34 5.03 -2.03
CA CYS A 336 0.17 3.98 -1.03
C CYS A 336 0.06 2.59 -1.70
N CYS A 337 0.73 1.60 -1.15
CA CYS A 337 0.83 0.27 -1.72
C CYS A 337 0.64 -0.79 -0.63
N MET A 338 0.02 -1.91 -0.98
CA MET A 338 -0.46 -2.92 -0.02
C MET A 338 -1.20 -2.29 1.17
N ASN A 339 -2.20 -1.44 0.92
CA ASN A 339 -2.91 -0.68 1.96
C ASN A 339 -4.43 -0.94 1.97
N HIS A 340 -4.86 -2.11 1.48
CA HIS A 340 -6.26 -2.41 1.17
C HIS A 340 -7.17 -2.65 2.36
N ASN A 341 -6.66 -2.57 3.59
CA ASN A 341 -7.49 -2.70 4.78
C ASN A 341 -8.30 -1.43 5.06
N SER A 342 -9.47 -1.62 5.67
CA SER A 342 -10.35 -0.50 6.05
C SER A 342 -9.72 0.43 7.09
N ASP A 343 -8.77 -0.09 7.88
CA ASP A 343 -8.00 0.70 8.85
C ASP A 343 -7.25 1.84 8.14
N SER A 344 -6.62 1.55 6.99
CA SER A 344 -5.87 2.53 6.20
C SER A 344 -6.79 3.47 5.43
N PHE A 345 -7.82 2.95 4.75
CA PHE A 345 -8.74 3.77 3.97
C PHE A 345 -9.50 4.79 4.82
N TYR A 346 -10.03 4.35 5.96
CA TYR A 346 -10.74 5.24 6.87
C TYR A 346 -9.82 6.05 7.79
N SER A 347 -8.50 5.99 7.58
CA SER A 347 -7.51 6.86 8.26
C SER A 347 -6.77 7.82 7.30
N SER A 348 -7.06 7.78 5.99
CA SER A 348 -6.33 8.59 5.00
C SER A 348 -7.01 9.93 4.71
N LYS A 349 -6.41 11.02 5.19
CA LYS A 349 -6.93 12.39 4.99
C LYS A 349 -6.32 13.08 3.79
N ARG A 350 -5.09 12.75 3.42
CA ARG A 350 -4.33 13.43 2.36
C ARG A 350 -3.96 12.49 1.22
N SER A 351 -3.49 11.28 1.51
CA SER A 351 -3.04 10.34 0.47
C SER A 351 -4.13 10.13 -0.58
N ALA A 352 -3.78 10.38 -1.85
CA ALA A 352 -4.73 10.44 -2.95
C ALA A 352 -4.50 9.36 -4.01
N VAL A 353 -3.46 8.54 -3.90
CA VAL A 353 -3.16 7.47 -4.85
C VAL A 353 -2.86 6.21 -4.06
N ALA A 354 -3.51 5.11 -4.43
CA ALA A 354 -3.15 3.82 -3.85
C ALA A 354 -3.34 2.67 -4.83
N ARG A 355 -2.47 1.66 -4.75
CA ARG A 355 -2.61 0.42 -5.51
C ARG A 355 -3.95 -0.24 -5.19
N ALA A 356 -4.66 -0.71 -6.21
CA ALA A 356 -5.99 -1.32 -6.08
C ALA A 356 -6.01 -2.84 -6.34
N SER A 357 -4.84 -3.47 -6.37
CA SER A 357 -4.64 -4.90 -6.65
C SER A 357 -3.46 -5.49 -5.86
N GLU A 358 -3.28 -6.81 -5.99
CA GLU A 358 -1.98 -7.48 -5.81
C GLU A 358 -1.00 -7.06 -6.92
N ASP A 359 0.26 -7.52 -6.82
CA ASP A 359 1.23 -7.44 -7.91
C ASP A 359 0.68 -8.09 -9.20
N PHE A 360 0.74 -7.35 -10.31
CA PHE A 360 0.53 -7.91 -11.63
C PHE A 360 1.67 -8.90 -11.91
N MET A 361 1.33 -10.15 -12.24
CA MET A 361 2.30 -11.21 -12.50
C MET A 361 2.39 -11.47 -14.01
N PRO A 362 3.19 -10.71 -14.77
CA PRO A 362 3.12 -10.73 -16.23
C PRO A 362 3.53 -12.08 -16.85
N ARG A 363 4.25 -12.92 -16.10
CA ARG A 363 4.66 -14.27 -16.52
C ARG A 363 3.61 -15.35 -16.24
N ASP A 364 2.53 -15.04 -15.53
CA ASP A 364 1.39 -15.93 -15.34
C ASP A 364 0.18 -15.45 -16.14
N PRO A 365 -0.12 -16.08 -17.30
CA PRO A 365 -1.29 -15.73 -18.11
C PRO A 365 -2.63 -15.83 -17.37
N ASN A 366 -2.74 -16.69 -16.35
CA ASN A 366 -3.97 -16.83 -15.58
C ASN A 366 -4.21 -15.61 -14.67
N SER A 367 -3.14 -14.96 -14.23
CA SER A 367 -3.23 -13.79 -13.36
C SER A 367 -3.87 -12.59 -14.06
N GLN A 368 -3.70 -12.44 -15.39
CA GLN A 368 -4.09 -11.23 -16.10
C GLN A 368 -5.60 -10.93 -16.02
N THR A 369 -6.45 -11.94 -16.26
CA THR A 369 -7.91 -11.74 -16.22
C THR A 369 -8.38 -11.48 -14.79
N LEU A 370 -7.79 -12.19 -13.82
CA LEU A 370 -8.10 -12.03 -12.41
C LEU A 370 -7.66 -10.66 -11.89
N HIS A 371 -6.51 -10.16 -12.33
CA HIS A 371 -5.99 -8.84 -12.00
C HIS A 371 -6.95 -7.74 -12.47
N ILE A 372 -7.30 -7.74 -13.75
CA ILE A 372 -8.21 -6.75 -14.34
C ILE A 372 -9.58 -6.78 -13.66
N ALA A 373 -10.12 -7.97 -13.37
CA ALA A 373 -11.38 -8.08 -12.65
C ALA A 373 -11.26 -7.52 -11.23
N SER A 374 -10.25 -7.96 -10.46
CA SER A 374 -10.05 -7.57 -9.06
C SER A 374 -9.86 -6.07 -8.93
N VAL A 375 -9.00 -5.47 -9.76
CA VAL A 375 -8.72 -4.04 -9.73
C VAL A 375 -9.95 -3.21 -10.12
N ALA A 376 -10.75 -3.66 -11.09
CA ALA A 376 -11.98 -2.98 -11.48
C ALA A 376 -13.03 -2.99 -10.35
N PHE A 377 -13.21 -4.13 -9.66
CA PHE A 377 -14.13 -4.23 -8.51
C PHE A 377 -13.65 -3.42 -7.31
N ASN A 378 -12.35 -3.48 -6.97
CA ASN A 378 -11.77 -2.70 -5.88
C ASN A 378 -11.88 -1.19 -6.15
N SER A 379 -11.71 -0.78 -7.40
CA SER A 379 -11.82 0.62 -7.84
C SER A 379 -13.21 1.22 -7.58
N LEU A 380 -14.28 0.42 -7.46
CA LEU A 380 -15.63 0.93 -7.17
C LEU A 380 -15.70 1.65 -5.82
N LEU A 381 -15.03 1.10 -4.80
CA LEU A 381 -14.99 1.69 -3.46
C LEU A 381 -13.77 2.59 -3.30
N MET A 382 -12.60 2.08 -3.68
CA MET A 382 -11.34 2.81 -3.53
C MET A 382 -11.35 4.11 -4.31
N GLY A 383 -11.99 4.13 -5.49
CA GLY A 383 -12.10 5.30 -6.36
C GLY A 383 -12.79 6.50 -5.71
N GLU A 384 -13.59 6.30 -4.66
CA GLU A 384 -14.22 7.41 -3.92
C GLU A 384 -13.30 7.97 -2.80
N ILE A 385 -12.17 7.32 -2.51
CA ILE A 385 -11.22 7.71 -1.46
C ILE A 385 -9.84 8.08 -2.04
N VAL A 386 -9.41 7.41 -3.10
CA VAL A 386 -8.10 7.54 -3.77
C VAL A 386 -8.27 7.36 -5.29
N VAL A 387 -7.31 7.84 -6.07
CA VAL A 387 -7.11 7.41 -7.46
C VAL A 387 -6.56 5.99 -7.43
N PRO A 388 -7.29 5.00 -7.98
CA PRO A 388 -6.82 3.62 -8.01
C PRO A 388 -5.62 3.47 -8.94
N ASP A 389 -4.47 3.07 -8.41
CA ASP A 389 -3.33 2.61 -9.19
C ASP A 389 -3.53 1.13 -9.54
N TRP A 390 -3.55 0.84 -10.84
CA TRP A 390 -3.84 -0.49 -11.38
C TRP A 390 -2.61 -1.39 -11.49
N ASP A 391 -1.51 -0.93 -10.90
CA ASP A 391 -0.19 -1.51 -11.00
C ASP A 391 0.49 -1.27 -12.35
N MET A 392 1.77 -1.61 -12.41
CA MET A 392 2.61 -1.49 -13.59
C MET A 392 2.05 -2.36 -14.73
N PHE A 393 2.05 -1.80 -15.94
CA PHE A 393 1.86 -2.61 -17.14
C PHE A 393 3.22 -3.05 -17.69
N GLN A 394 3.33 -4.31 -18.06
CA GLN A 394 4.51 -4.83 -18.74
C GLN A 394 4.26 -4.88 -20.26
N VAL A 395 5.12 -4.22 -21.04
CA VAL A 395 5.21 -4.41 -22.48
C VAL A 395 6.27 -5.45 -22.80
N TRP A 396 5.95 -6.40 -23.67
CA TRP A 396 6.76 -7.59 -23.94
C TRP A 396 8.17 -7.22 -24.41
N TYR A 397 9.20 -7.64 -23.68
CA TYR A 397 10.59 -7.60 -24.13
C TYR A 397 11.01 -9.02 -24.54
N HIS A 398 11.34 -9.21 -25.82
CA HIS A 398 11.92 -10.46 -26.28
C HIS A 398 13.36 -10.53 -25.76
N GLN A 399 13.60 -11.20 -24.63
CA GLN A 399 14.95 -11.58 -24.25
C GLN A 399 15.41 -12.68 -25.20
N SER A 400 16.07 -12.30 -26.29
CA SER A 400 16.89 -13.23 -27.06
C SER A 400 18.06 -13.69 -26.18
N ASN A 401 17.96 -14.93 -25.70
CA ASN A 401 19.03 -15.74 -25.11
C ASN A 401 19.74 -15.18 -23.87
N VAL A 402 19.14 -15.37 -22.69
CA VAL A 402 19.92 -15.66 -21.48
C VAL A 402 19.52 -17.05 -21.03
N SER A 403 20.47 -17.98 -21.11
CA SER A 403 20.31 -19.37 -20.73
C SER A 403 19.85 -19.51 -19.28
N GLU A 404 18.79 -20.29 -19.09
CA GLU A 404 18.34 -20.81 -17.79
C GLU A 404 19.52 -21.32 -16.97
N LYS A 405 19.68 -20.76 -15.77
CA LYS A 405 20.33 -21.42 -14.64
C LYS A 405 19.59 -21.08 -13.36
#